data_AF-A0A5B1QL11-F1
#
_entry.id   AF-A0A5B1QL11-F1
#
_cell.length_a   1.000
_cell.length_b   1.000
_cell.length_c   1.000
_cell.angle_alpha   90.00
_cell.angle_beta   90.00
_cell.angle_gamma   90.00
#
_symmetry.space_group_name_H-M   'P 1'
#
loop_
_entity.id
_entity.type
_entity.pdbx_description
1 polymer ?
#
loop_
_entity_poly.entity_id
_entity_poly.type
_entity_poly.pdbx_seq_one_letter_code
_entity_poly.pdbx_strand_id
1 'polypeptide(L)'
;MDTAAFAHSAFGRLPYFNPIMMINRSGLCATTKLIQCRHFGTYQCEVSGKFAGSPEQASDLSEEDFYARKNVIDQVQKWVEDNEKTEHLIHQNEWVPILYNFEVVRSSAKRQRDWGHVVFTDLTTTRLLLVMCFGASTCMCGNPYHDDYGVLTKYQADRLMSLLTYVYHKDNKPLWVRATYTTMTSKKLRPEFLNTHEPINDTKKPPIFHVTAEDFVPSLLSGELEQIDNLLVQSKKSLPPAELRNKVLGSKETRPTPQAWSAGMEKNPRQCAFCEKVGAQTMPTCSGCKLVRYCDRQCQIAAWPSHKPVCKKAKASGAK
;
A
#
# COMPACT_ATOMS: atom_id res chain seq x y z
N MET A 1 10.54 -4.38 23.52
CA MET A 1 11.26 -5.52 22.89
C MET A 1 10.35 -6.06 21.80
N ASP A 2 10.68 -5.84 20.54
CA ASP A 2 9.79 -6.13 19.40
C ASP A 2 9.54 -7.64 19.23
N THR A 3 8.27 -8.02 19.39
CA THR A 3 7.77 -9.37 19.12
C THR A 3 7.99 -9.78 17.66
N ALA A 4 8.01 -8.82 16.72
CA ALA A 4 8.25 -9.06 15.29
C ALA A 4 9.71 -9.42 14.96
N ALA A 5 10.69 -8.74 15.58
CA ALA A 5 12.11 -9.03 15.40
C ALA A 5 12.50 -10.35 16.08
N PHE A 6 11.93 -10.62 17.27
CA PHE A 6 12.06 -11.91 17.94
C PHE A 6 11.49 -13.03 17.06
N ALA A 7 10.30 -12.83 16.48
CA ALA A 7 9.66 -13.79 15.60
C ALA A 7 10.46 -14.06 14.31
N HIS A 8 11.04 -13.04 13.67
CA HIS A 8 11.87 -13.25 12.49
C HIS A 8 13.16 -14.04 12.78
N SER A 9 13.75 -13.88 13.97
CA SER A 9 14.98 -14.59 14.34
C SER A 9 14.74 -16.00 14.92
N ALA A 10 13.66 -16.17 15.68
CA ALA A 10 13.32 -17.44 16.34
C ALA A 10 12.77 -18.48 15.35
N PHE A 11 11.96 -18.04 14.39
CA PHE A 11 11.28 -18.95 13.46
C PHE A 11 12.00 -19.12 12.12
N GLY A 12 13.02 -18.30 11.81
CA GLY A 12 13.81 -18.41 10.58
C GLY A 12 14.61 -19.72 10.42
N ARG A 13 14.68 -20.55 11.46
CA ARG A 13 15.29 -21.90 11.44
C ARG A 13 14.28 -23.05 11.37
N LEU A 14 12.98 -22.78 11.36
CA LEU A 14 11.98 -23.84 11.24
C LEU A 14 11.76 -24.18 9.76
N PRO A 15 11.78 -25.47 9.37
CA PRO A 15 11.69 -25.91 7.97
C PRO A 15 10.36 -25.58 7.26
N TYR A 16 9.45 -24.84 7.91
CA TYR A 16 8.13 -24.46 7.39
C TYR A 16 7.79 -22.98 7.59
N PHE A 17 8.75 -22.14 7.98
CA PHE A 17 8.49 -20.73 8.21
C PHE A 17 8.31 -19.95 6.90
N ASN A 18 7.07 -19.55 6.63
CA ASN A 18 6.74 -18.66 5.53
C ASN A 18 6.46 -17.25 6.07
N PRO A 19 7.22 -16.22 5.68
CA PRO A 19 6.98 -14.85 6.13
C PRO A 19 5.57 -14.33 5.83
N ILE A 20 4.89 -14.89 4.81
CA ILE A 20 3.50 -14.54 4.47
C ILE A 20 2.52 -15.03 5.55
N MET A 21 2.90 -16.04 6.36
CA MET A 21 2.08 -16.56 7.45
C MET A 21 2.13 -15.69 8.72
N MET A 22 3.01 -14.68 8.79
CA MET A 22 3.00 -13.72 9.87
C MET A 22 2.28 -12.45 9.45
N ILE A 23 1.22 -12.11 10.16
CA ILE A 23 0.46 -10.90 9.91
C ILE A 23 1.19 -9.73 10.56
N ASN A 24 1.97 -9.00 9.75
CA ASN A 24 2.51 -7.72 10.17
C ASN A 24 1.47 -6.63 9.86
N ARG A 25 0.75 -6.19 10.89
CA ARG A 25 -0.26 -5.11 10.77
C ARG A 25 0.37 -3.79 10.29
N SER A 26 1.63 -3.53 10.65
CA SER A 26 2.41 -2.37 10.19
C SER A 26 3.07 -2.57 8.82
N GLY A 27 2.95 -3.75 8.19
CA GLY A 27 3.60 -4.04 6.91
C GLY A 27 3.04 -3.20 5.76
N LEU A 28 3.94 -2.57 5.00
CA LEU A 28 3.59 -1.61 3.93
C LEU A 28 3.49 -2.24 2.52
N CYS A 29 3.69 -3.56 2.40
CA CYS A 29 3.64 -4.27 1.11
C CYS A 29 2.20 -4.67 0.78
N ALA A 30 1.59 -3.97 -0.19
CA ALA A 30 0.22 -4.23 -0.61
C ALA A 30 0.01 -5.67 -1.09
N THR A 31 0.94 -6.22 -1.88
CA THR A 31 0.85 -7.59 -2.38
C THR A 31 0.74 -8.61 -1.23
N THR A 32 1.60 -8.49 -0.22
CA THR A 32 1.57 -9.38 0.95
C THR A 32 0.25 -9.22 1.72
N LYS A 33 -0.19 -7.97 1.94
CA LYS A 33 -1.42 -7.68 2.67
C LYS A 33 -2.64 -8.26 1.97
N LEU A 34 -2.77 -8.09 0.66
CA LEU A 34 -3.86 -8.63 -0.14
C LEU A 34 -3.88 -10.18 -0.10
N ILE A 35 -2.72 -10.82 -0.24
CA ILE A 35 -2.64 -12.28 -0.09
C ILE A 35 -3.12 -12.71 1.32
N GLN A 36 -2.72 -11.98 2.37
CA GLN A 36 -3.12 -12.27 3.74
C GLN A 36 -4.62 -12.06 3.99
N CYS A 37 -5.23 -11.00 3.43
CA CYS A 37 -6.66 -10.77 3.56
C CYS A 37 -7.49 -11.98 3.10
N ARG A 38 -7.08 -12.63 2.01
CA ARG A 38 -7.77 -13.83 1.50
C ARG A 38 -7.41 -15.13 2.21
N HIS A 39 -6.29 -15.16 2.93
CA HIS A 39 -5.85 -16.36 3.61
C HIS A 39 -6.31 -16.40 5.07
N PHE A 40 -6.33 -15.25 5.73
CA PHE A 40 -6.62 -15.11 7.16
C PHE A 40 -7.88 -14.30 7.47
N GLY A 41 -8.48 -13.67 6.46
CA GLY A 41 -9.59 -12.74 6.63
C GLY A 41 -9.14 -11.27 6.73
N THR A 42 -10.06 -10.37 6.40
CA THR A 42 -9.83 -8.91 6.36
C THR A 42 -9.55 -8.34 7.75
N TYR A 43 -10.32 -8.74 8.76
CA TYR A 43 -10.16 -8.28 10.14
C TYR A 43 -8.80 -8.58 10.74
N GLN A 44 -8.20 -9.73 10.42
CA GLN A 44 -6.85 -10.05 10.89
C GLN A 44 -5.80 -9.08 10.31
N CYS A 45 -6.08 -8.53 9.12
CA CYS A 45 -5.18 -7.65 8.39
C CYS A 45 -5.41 -6.16 8.67
N GLU A 46 -6.43 -5.80 9.47
CA GLU A 46 -6.80 -4.41 9.67
C GLU A 46 -5.66 -3.60 10.34
N VAL A 47 -5.66 -2.28 10.08
CA VAL A 47 -4.61 -1.35 10.53
C VAL A 47 -5.14 -0.26 11.48
N SER A 48 -6.42 -0.28 11.83
CA SER A 48 -7.09 0.69 12.72
C SER A 48 -6.35 0.84 14.06
N GLY A 49 -5.89 -0.26 14.66
CA GLY A 49 -5.17 -0.25 15.93
C GLY A 49 -3.89 0.59 15.94
N LYS A 50 -3.27 0.84 14.77
CA LYS A 50 -2.12 1.76 14.66
C LYS A 50 -2.51 3.20 14.99
N PHE A 51 -3.75 3.58 14.67
CA PHE A 51 -4.26 4.94 14.79
C PHE A 51 -5.11 5.15 16.05
N ALA A 52 -5.24 4.13 16.91
CA ALA A 52 -5.90 4.24 18.21
C ALA A 52 -5.03 4.94 19.26
N GLY A 53 -3.71 4.90 19.07
CA GLY A 53 -2.71 5.49 19.96
C GLY A 53 -2.31 6.92 19.60
N SER A 54 -1.18 7.37 20.16
CA SER A 54 -0.61 8.69 19.89
C SER A 54 0.37 8.64 18.70
N PRO A 55 0.62 9.75 17.98
CA PRO A 55 1.50 9.78 16.82
C PRO A 55 2.94 9.32 17.14
N GLU A 56 3.43 9.49 18.37
CA GLU A 56 4.77 9.07 18.81
C GLU A 56 4.95 7.54 18.75
N GLN A 57 3.85 6.79 18.78
CA GLN A 57 3.86 5.33 18.65
C GLN A 57 3.96 4.86 17.19
N ALA A 58 3.69 5.75 16.23
CA ALA A 58 3.74 5.50 14.79
C ALA A 58 5.03 6.08 14.16
N SER A 59 6.19 5.53 14.55
CA SER A 59 7.52 6.05 14.18
C SER A 59 7.83 6.15 12.66
N ASP A 60 7.00 5.54 11.82
CA ASP A 60 7.10 5.51 10.36
C ASP A 60 6.24 6.59 9.66
N LEU A 61 5.47 7.38 10.41
CA LEU A 61 4.68 8.51 9.92
C LEU A 61 5.11 9.81 10.62
N SER A 62 4.99 10.95 9.93
CA SER A 62 5.00 12.23 10.62
C SER A 62 3.71 12.40 11.42
N GLU A 63 3.70 13.34 12.38
CA GLU A 63 2.50 13.66 13.15
C GLU A 63 1.34 14.09 12.24
N GLU A 64 1.62 14.93 11.24
CA GLU A 64 0.61 15.39 10.30
C GLU A 64 0.07 14.24 9.45
N ASP A 65 0.95 13.36 8.97
CA ASP A 65 0.58 12.19 8.18
C ASP A 65 -0.24 11.18 8.98
N PHE A 66 0.06 11.03 10.28
CA PHE A 66 -0.70 10.22 11.21
C PHE A 66 -2.13 10.74 11.36
N TYR A 67 -2.31 12.01 11.68
CA TYR A 67 -3.64 12.59 11.87
C TYR A 67 -4.45 12.66 10.57
N ALA A 68 -3.82 12.91 9.42
CA ALA A 68 -4.51 12.90 8.14
C ALA A 68 -5.14 11.52 7.85
N ARG A 69 -4.39 10.44 8.10
CA ARG A 69 -4.86 9.06 7.89
C ARG A 69 -5.86 8.64 8.95
N LYS A 70 -5.61 8.97 10.22
CA LYS A 70 -6.56 8.74 11.32
C LYS A 70 -7.91 9.38 11.02
N ASN A 71 -7.91 10.63 10.56
CA ASN A 71 -9.15 11.34 10.25
C ASN A 71 -9.97 10.68 9.12
N VAL A 72 -9.31 10.08 8.14
CA VAL A 72 -9.99 9.29 7.09
C VAL A 72 -10.55 8.00 7.67
N ILE A 73 -9.78 7.27 8.49
CA ILE A 73 -10.21 6.03 9.15
C ILE A 73 -11.43 6.29 10.04
N ASP A 74 -11.37 7.32 10.89
CA ASP A 74 -12.47 7.70 11.80
C ASP A 74 -13.75 8.03 11.02
N GLN A 75 -13.64 8.71 9.88
CA GLN A 75 -14.81 9.06 9.06
C GLN A 75 -15.45 7.83 8.42
N VAL A 76 -14.65 6.92 7.88
CA VAL A 76 -15.17 5.68 7.30
C VAL A 76 -15.77 4.79 8.40
N GLN A 77 -15.10 4.68 9.55
CA GLN A 77 -15.63 3.93 10.68
C GLN A 77 -16.95 4.52 11.19
N LYS A 78 -17.03 5.84 11.37
CA LYS A 78 -18.27 6.51 11.73
C LYS A 78 -19.38 6.22 10.71
N TRP A 79 -19.05 6.25 9.43
CA TRP A 79 -20.01 5.90 8.38
C TRP A 79 -20.51 4.46 8.50
N VAL A 80 -19.61 3.50 8.78
CA VAL A 80 -19.99 2.09 9.01
C VAL A 80 -20.95 1.99 10.20
N GLU A 81 -20.62 2.62 11.33
CA GLU A 81 -21.44 2.64 12.55
C GLU A 81 -22.83 3.27 12.30
N ASP A 82 -22.87 4.42 11.60
CA ASP A 82 -24.10 5.12 11.27
C ASP A 82 -25.01 4.31 10.30
N ASN A 83 -24.45 3.32 9.58
CA ASN A 83 -25.16 2.52 8.57
C ASN A 83 -25.26 1.02 8.90
N GLU A 84 -24.88 0.59 10.12
CA GLU A 84 -24.87 -0.83 10.53
C GLU A 84 -26.24 -1.52 10.33
N LYS A 85 -27.34 -0.79 10.59
CA LYS A 85 -28.71 -1.32 10.56
C LYS A 85 -29.47 -1.02 9.27
N THR A 86 -28.82 -0.36 8.30
CA THR A 86 -29.45 0.04 7.04
C THR A 86 -29.39 -1.12 6.05
N GLU A 87 -30.53 -1.64 5.61
CA GLU A 87 -30.57 -2.68 4.58
C GLU A 87 -30.18 -2.13 3.20
N HIS A 88 -29.20 -2.83 2.59
CA HIS A 88 -28.64 -2.72 1.23
C HIS A 88 -27.54 -1.68 0.93
N LEU A 89 -26.43 -2.20 0.36
CA LEU A 89 -25.68 -1.77 -0.84
C LEU A 89 -24.27 -2.40 -0.82
N ILE A 90 -23.64 -2.42 0.35
CA ILE A 90 -22.38 -3.14 0.63
C ILE A 90 -22.73 -4.43 1.37
N HIS A 91 -21.93 -5.50 1.21
CA HIS A 91 -22.14 -6.70 2.03
C HIS A 91 -21.89 -6.26 3.49
N GLN A 92 -22.97 -6.13 4.28
CA GLN A 92 -22.95 -5.71 5.68
C GLN A 92 -22.50 -4.26 5.97
N ASN A 93 -22.37 -3.37 4.97
CA ASN A 93 -21.87 -1.98 5.18
C ASN A 93 -20.50 -1.89 5.86
N GLU A 94 -19.68 -2.92 5.73
CA GLU A 94 -18.39 -3.00 6.41
C GLU A 94 -17.23 -2.56 5.50
N TRP A 95 -16.43 -1.63 6.02
CA TRP A 95 -15.16 -1.20 5.42
C TRP A 95 -14.02 -1.41 6.41
N VAL A 96 -13.08 -2.29 6.04
CA VAL A 96 -11.93 -2.61 6.88
C VAL A 96 -10.68 -1.90 6.33
N PRO A 97 -10.02 -1.00 7.08
CA PRO A 97 -8.76 -0.39 6.65
C PRO A 97 -7.65 -1.44 6.69
N ILE A 98 -7.03 -1.76 5.55
CA ILE A 98 -6.01 -2.81 5.43
C ILE A 98 -4.61 -2.27 5.12
N LEU A 99 -4.51 -1.04 4.59
CA LEU A 99 -3.26 -0.36 4.28
C LEU A 99 -3.37 1.10 4.65
N TYR A 100 -2.25 1.72 5.03
CA TYR A 100 -2.21 3.13 5.44
C TYR A 100 -1.07 3.94 4.79
N ASN A 101 0.01 3.29 4.35
CA ASN A 101 1.07 3.92 3.57
C ASN A 101 1.78 2.82 2.78
N PHE A 102 1.27 2.47 1.60
CA PHE A 102 1.66 1.24 0.93
C PHE A 102 2.48 1.46 -0.32
N GLU A 103 3.31 0.47 -0.58
CA GLU A 103 3.96 0.25 -1.86
C GLU A 103 3.48 -1.11 -2.43
N VAL A 104 3.49 -1.26 -3.75
CA VAL A 104 2.98 -2.46 -4.43
C VAL A 104 3.70 -3.71 -3.92
N VAL A 105 5.03 -3.66 -3.94
CA VAL A 105 5.95 -4.62 -3.35
C VAL A 105 7.04 -3.89 -2.57
N ARG A 106 7.72 -4.58 -1.66
CA ARG A 106 8.77 -3.96 -0.84
C ARG A 106 9.84 -3.27 -1.69
N SER A 107 10.22 -2.06 -1.32
CA SER A 107 11.18 -1.20 -2.03
C SER A 107 10.79 -0.81 -3.46
N SER A 108 9.54 -0.98 -3.88
CA SER A 108 9.06 -0.47 -5.19
C SER A 108 8.88 1.05 -5.18
N ALA A 109 8.47 1.64 -4.06
CA ALA A 109 8.31 3.08 -3.93
C ALA A 109 9.67 3.78 -3.80
N LYS A 110 10.03 4.61 -4.79
CA LYS A 110 11.32 5.35 -4.80
C LYS A 110 11.14 6.82 -4.40
N ARG A 111 9.97 7.39 -4.67
CA ARG A 111 9.58 8.77 -4.36
C ARG A 111 8.22 8.83 -3.68
N GLN A 112 7.88 9.98 -3.10
CA GLN A 112 6.62 10.14 -2.38
C GLN A 112 5.40 9.84 -3.26
N ARG A 113 5.44 10.28 -4.53
CA ARG A 113 4.40 9.98 -5.53
C ARG A 113 4.16 8.48 -5.78
N ASP A 114 5.12 7.61 -5.45
CA ASP A 114 5.01 6.18 -5.70
C ASP A 114 4.21 5.47 -4.59
N TRP A 115 4.04 6.07 -3.42
CA TRP A 115 3.25 5.51 -2.32
C TRP A 115 1.75 5.73 -2.54
N GLY A 116 0.96 4.72 -2.20
CA GLY A 116 -0.47 4.89 -1.93
C GLY A 116 -0.71 5.04 -0.43
N HIS A 117 -1.83 5.65 -0.03
CA HIS A 117 -2.07 5.98 1.38
C HIS A 117 -3.04 4.98 2.01
N VAL A 118 -4.30 5.35 2.23
CA VAL A 118 -5.24 4.52 2.97
C VAL A 118 -6.06 3.67 2.01
N VAL A 119 -6.11 2.36 2.26
CA VAL A 119 -6.97 1.42 1.52
C VAL A 119 -7.91 0.72 2.47
N PHE A 120 -9.20 0.75 2.13
CA PHE A 120 -10.23 -0.05 2.76
C PHE A 120 -10.66 -1.14 1.79
N THR A 121 -11.10 -2.26 2.34
CA THR A 121 -11.72 -3.33 1.57
C THR A 121 -13.01 -3.76 2.25
N ASP A 122 -13.97 -4.21 1.45
CA ASP A 122 -15.10 -4.98 1.97
C ASP A 122 -14.65 -6.39 2.39
N LEU A 123 -15.52 -7.12 3.10
CA LEU A 123 -15.22 -8.48 3.55
C LEU A 123 -14.95 -9.47 2.41
N THR A 124 -15.50 -9.20 1.23
CA THR A 124 -15.34 -10.08 0.06
C THR A 124 -14.02 -9.86 -0.68
N THR A 125 -13.30 -8.77 -0.39
CA THR A 125 -12.09 -8.33 -1.10
C THR A 125 -12.30 -8.07 -2.59
N THR A 126 -13.52 -7.66 -2.95
CA THR A 126 -13.88 -7.35 -4.35
C THR A 126 -14.03 -5.84 -4.58
N ARG A 127 -14.30 -5.07 -3.52
CA ARG A 127 -14.49 -3.62 -3.59
C ARG A 127 -13.50 -2.95 -2.66
N LEU A 128 -12.80 -1.93 -3.17
CA LEU A 128 -11.79 -1.23 -2.39
C LEU A 128 -11.99 0.28 -2.48
N LEU A 129 -11.82 0.96 -1.35
CA LEU A 129 -11.72 2.40 -1.27
C LEU A 129 -10.25 2.78 -1.14
N LEU A 130 -9.79 3.75 -1.93
CA LEU A 130 -8.47 4.35 -1.83
C LEU A 130 -8.62 5.84 -1.49
N VAL A 131 -7.98 6.29 -0.42
CA VAL A 131 -7.96 7.71 -0.05
C VAL A 131 -6.52 8.18 0.04
N MET A 132 -6.13 9.05 -0.89
CA MET A 132 -4.86 9.78 -0.82
C MET A 132 -5.01 10.97 0.14
N CYS A 133 -3.96 11.26 0.90
CA CYS A 133 -3.98 12.30 1.94
C CYS A 133 -2.85 13.30 1.65
N PHE A 134 -3.17 14.52 1.25
CA PHE A 134 -2.17 15.55 0.93
C PHE A 134 -2.11 16.62 2.04
N GLY A 135 -1.01 16.64 2.82
CA GLY A 135 -0.81 17.52 3.99
C GLY A 135 -0.32 18.95 3.67
N ALA A 136 -0.12 19.85 4.64
CA ALA A 136 0.36 21.23 4.40
C ALA A 136 1.79 21.28 3.83
N SER A 137 2.63 20.33 4.22
CA SER A 137 4.00 20.19 3.70
C SER A 137 4.04 19.77 2.22
N THR A 138 2.89 19.43 1.63
CA THR A 138 2.83 18.98 0.24
C THR A 138 2.90 20.15 -0.75
N CYS A 139 2.13 21.23 -0.56
CA CYS A 139 2.23 22.43 -1.43
C CYS A 139 2.18 23.71 -0.61
N MET A 140 3.19 24.58 -0.76
CA MET A 140 3.22 25.92 -0.16
C MET A 140 2.46 26.98 -0.98
N CYS A 141 1.79 26.57 -2.06
CA CYS A 141 1.08 27.43 -3.00
C CYS A 141 -0.26 27.97 -2.47
N GLY A 142 -0.76 27.46 -1.34
CA GLY A 142 -2.07 27.83 -0.78
C GLY A 142 -3.30 27.25 -1.51
N ASN A 143 -3.12 26.61 -2.68
CA ASN A 143 -4.19 25.90 -3.38
C ASN A 143 -4.38 24.48 -2.82
N PRO A 144 -5.55 24.16 -2.23
CA PRO A 144 -5.81 22.84 -1.69
C PRO A 144 -6.18 21.78 -2.73
N TYR A 145 -6.38 22.14 -4.00
CA TYR A 145 -6.82 21.22 -5.05
C TYR A 145 -5.89 21.31 -6.27
N HIS A 146 -4.67 20.80 -6.12
CA HIS A 146 -3.76 20.68 -7.26
C HIS A 146 -4.25 19.63 -8.26
N ASP A 147 -4.14 19.91 -9.55
CA ASP A 147 -4.45 18.90 -10.57
C ASP A 147 -3.55 17.66 -10.45
N ASP A 148 -2.31 17.86 -9.99
CA ASP A 148 -1.39 16.79 -9.62
C ASP A 148 -2.02 15.79 -8.64
N TYR A 149 -2.80 16.26 -7.65
CA TYR A 149 -3.43 15.40 -6.65
C TYR A 149 -4.46 14.47 -7.28
N GLY A 150 -5.29 14.99 -8.20
CA GLY A 150 -6.24 14.20 -8.96
C GLY A 150 -5.53 13.16 -9.83
N VAL A 151 -4.53 13.60 -10.60
CA VAL A 151 -3.74 12.74 -11.49
C VAL A 151 -3.07 11.59 -10.72
N LEU A 152 -2.46 11.89 -9.57
CA LEU A 152 -1.80 10.90 -8.73
C LEU A 152 -2.78 9.94 -8.07
N THR A 153 -3.93 10.45 -7.63
CA THR A 153 -4.98 9.61 -7.03
C THR A 153 -5.51 8.62 -8.05
N LYS A 154 -5.79 9.06 -9.29
CA LYS A 154 -6.19 8.16 -10.37
C LYS A 154 -5.10 7.14 -10.70
N TYR A 155 -3.84 7.58 -10.80
CA TYR A 155 -2.71 6.68 -11.04
C TYR A 155 -2.55 5.62 -9.95
N GLN A 156 -2.72 5.97 -8.66
CA GLN A 156 -2.67 5.00 -7.58
C GLN A 156 -3.88 4.05 -7.59
N ALA A 157 -5.06 4.52 -8.02
CA ALA A 157 -6.23 3.67 -8.22
C ALA A 157 -5.99 2.64 -9.34
N ASP A 158 -5.43 3.08 -10.47
CA ASP A 158 -5.04 2.23 -11.60
C ASP A 158 -3.98 1.19 -11.21
N ARG A 159 -3.00 1.59 -10.40
CA ARG A 159 -1.98 0.69 -9.85
C ARG A 159 -2.56 -0.35 -8.92
N LEU A 160 -3.46 0.06 -8.02
CA LEU A 160 -4.13 -0.86 -7.11
C LEU A 160 -5.01 -1.84 -7.90
N MET A 161 -5.76 -1.37 -8.90
CA MET A 161 -6.57 -2.24 -9.76
C MET A 161 -5.70 -3.20 -10.59
N SER A 162 -4.57 -2.75 -11.13
CA SER A 162 -3.60 -3.62 -11.82
C SER A 162 -3.10 -4.73 -10.90
N LEU A 163 -2.75 -4.38 -9.65
CA LEU A 163 -2.31 -5.35 -8.64
C LEU A 163 -3.40 -6.35 -8.28
N LEU A 164 -4.61 -5.87 -8.01
CA LEU A 164 -5.76 -6.73 -7.67
C LEU A 164 -6.08 -7.67 -8.83
N THR A 165 -6.17 -7.15 -10.05
CA THR A 165 -6.43 -7.93 -11.26
C THR A 165 -5.44 -9.09 -11.39
N TYR A 166 -4.16 -8.85 -11.08
CA TYR A 166 -3.12 -9.88 -11.15
C TYR A 166 -3.16 -10.87 -9.97
N VAL A 167 -3.23 -10.38 -8.73
CA VAL A 167 -3.14 -11.20 -7.50
C VAL A 167 -4.43 -12.00 -7.25
N TYR A 168 -5.58 -11.48 -7.68
CA TYR A 168 -6.92 -12.03 -7.41
C TYR A 168 -7.61 -12.63 -8.65
N HIS A 169 -6.83 -13.05 -9.65
CA HIS A 169 -7.33 -13.46 -10.96
C HIS A 169 -8.24 -14.70 -11.01
N LYS A 170 -8.19 -15.58 -10.00
CA LYS A 170 -8.96 -16.83 -9.97
C LYS A 170 -10.32 -16.67 -9.30
N ASP A 171 -10.30 -16.31 -8.04
CA ASP A 171 -11.48 -16.30 -7.16
C ASP A 171 -11.84 -14.87 -6.79
N ASN A 172 -13.13 -14.56 -6.58
CA ASN A 172 -13.61 -13.26 -6.09
C ASN A 172 -12.93 -12.06 -6.78
N LYS A 173 -12.99 -11.99 -8.12
CA LYS A 173 -12.30 -10.95 -8.88
C LYS A 173 -12.67 -9.54 -8.38
N PRO A 174 -11.72 -8.59 -8.38
CA PRO A 174 -12.02 -7.22 -8.00
C PRO A 174 -13.08 -6.64 -8.95
N LEU A 175 -14.11 -6.03 -8.38
CA LEU A 175 -15.14 -5.30 -9.12
C LEU A 175 -14.65 -3.89 -9.42
N TRP A 176 -14.21 -3.17 -8.38
CA TRP A 176 -13.75 -1.80 -8.55
C TRP A 176 -12.82 -1.34 -7.43
N VAL A 177 -12.02 -0.34 -7.77
CA VAL A 177 -11.31 0.55 -6.83
C VAL A 177 -11.93 1.93 -6.99
N ARG A 178 -12.48 2.47 -5.89
CA ARG A 178 -12.95 3.84 -5.84
C ARG A 178 -11.95 4.68 -5.11
N ALA A 179 -11.49 5.76 -5.74
CA ALA A 179 -10.43 6.59 -5.20
C ALA A 179 -10.82 8.06 -5.09
N THR A 180 -10.39 8.70 -4.02
CA THR A 180 -10.47 10.15 -3.85
C THR A 180 -9.27 10.62 -3.03
N TYR A 181 -9.22 11.92 -2.73
CA TYR A 181 -8.20 12.47 -1.85
C TYR A 181 -8.75 13.49 -0.87
N THR A 182 -8.08 13.61 0.27
CA THR A 182 -8.31 14.67 1.26
C THR A 182 -7.11 15.61 1.30
N THR A 183 -7.36 16.85 1.73
CA THR A 183 -6.30 17.82 2.00
C THR A 183 -6.49 18.46 3.37
N MET A 184 -5.55 19.28 3.83
CA MET A 184 -5.68 19.93 5.14
C MET A 184 -6.90 20.83 5.28
N THR A 185 -7.38 21.44 4.19
CA THR A 185 -8.61 22.24 4.19
C THR A 185 -9.83 21.36 3.88
N SER A 186 -9.66 20.34 3.03
CA SER A 186 -10.68 19.37 2.65
C SER A 186 -10.52 18.07 3.43
N LYS A 187 -10.67 18.15 4.76
CA LYS A 187 -10.52 16.99 5.65
C LYS A 187 -11.67 15.99 5.53
N LYS A 188 -12.82 16.42 5.02
CA LYS A 188 -14.04 15.61 4.98
C LYS A 188 -14.14 14.79 3.69
N LEU A 189 -14.44 13.51 3.83
CA LEU A 189 -14.86 12.68 2.72
C LEU A 189 -16.26 13.09 2.26
N ARG A 190 -16.44 13.11 0.95
CA ARG A 190 -17.75 13.35 0.33
C ARG A 190 -18.67 12.16 0.62
N PRO A 191 -19.93 12.35 1.06
CA PRO A 191 -20.85 11.23 1.33
C PRO A 191 -21.04 10.31 0.12
N GLU A 192 -21.04 10.86 -1.09
CA GLU A 192 -21.21 10.09 -2.32
C GLU A 192 -20.10 9.04 -2.51
N PHE A 193 -18.89 9.30 -1.98
CA PHE A 193 -17.76 8.36 -2.01
C PHE A 193 -18.06 7.06 -1.27
N LEU A 194 -18.82 7.11 -0.17
CA LEU A 194 -19.14 5.95 0.67
C LEU A 194 -20.50 5.33 0.31
N ASN A 195 -21.47 6.15 -0.07
CA ASN A 195 -22.88 5.72 -0.23
C ASN A 195 -23.20 5.05 -1.57
N THR A 196 -22.45 5.34 -2.64
CA THR A 196 -22.86 4.95 -4.00
C THR A 196 -22.23 3.63 -4.43
N HIS A 197 -22.81 2.89 -5.37
CA HIS A 197 -22.13 1.74 -6.03
C HIS A 197 -21.73 2.05 -7.47
N GLU A 198 -22.54 2.87 -8.13
CA GLU A 198 -22.30 3.33 -9.48
C GLU A 198 -21.12 4.30 -9.58
N PRO A 199 -20.52 4.42 -10.79
CA PRO A 199 -19.61 5.49 -11.11
C PRO A 199 -20.26 6.87 -10.90
N ILE A 200 -19.52 7.77 -10.25
CA ILE A 200 -19.96 9.15 -10.04
C ILE A 200 -19.25 10.02 -11.09
N ASN A 201 -20.01 10.53 -12.04
CA ASN A 201 -19.51 11.46 -13.06
C ASN A 201 -19.90 12.89 -12.67
N ASP A 202 -19.11 13.51 -11.81
CA ASP A 202 -19.21 14.95 -11.52
C ASP A 202 -17.86 15.66 -11.60
N THR A 203 -17.91 16.97 -11.66
CA THR A 203 -16.73 17.85 -11.75
C THR A 203 -16.33 18.43 -10.40
N LYS A 204 -16.95 17.98 -9.30
CA LYS A 204 -16.69 18.52 -7.95
C LYS A 204 -15.31 18.05 -7.48
N LYS A 205 -14.60 18.94 -6.78
CA LYS A 205 -13.33 18.61 -6.12
C LYS A 205 -13.57 18.26 -4.63
N PRO A 206 -12.85 17.29 -4.05
CA PRO A 206 -11.98 16.34 -4.75
C PRO A 206 -12.82 15.40 -5.65
N PRO A 207 -12.28 15.00 -6.83
CA PRO A 207 -12.94 14.07 -7.72
C PRO A 207 -13.04 12.68 -7.07
N ILE A 208 -14.05 11.92 -7.49
CA ILE A 208 -14.21 10.52 -7.13
C ILE A 208 -13.94 9.70 -8.40
N PHE A 209 -12.85 8.95 -8.39
CA PHE A 209 -12.52 8.03 -9.47
C PHE A 209 -13.14 6.67 -9.19
N HIS A 210 -13.72 6.05 -10.22
CA HIS A 210 -14.19 4.68 -10.19
C HIS A 210 -13.40 3.90 -11.24
N VAL A 211 -12.60 2.93 -10.82
CA VAL A 211 -11.73 2.15 -11.70
C VAL A 211 -12.11 0.68 -11.61
N THR A 212 -12.34 0.04 -12.76
CA THR A 212 -12.78 -1.35 -12.89
C THR A 212 -11.69 -2.23 -13.51
N ALA A 213 -11.90 -3.55 -13.57
CA ALA A 213 -10.97 -4.46 -14.22
C ALA A 213 -10.94 -4.29 -15.75
N GLU A 214 -11.89 -3.53 -16.30
CA GLU A 214 -12.10 -3.27 -17.72
C GLU A 214 -11.50 -1.94 -18.18
N ASP A 215 -11.43 -0.92 -17.30
CA ASP A 215 -11.04 0.46 -17.66
C ASP A 215 -9.73 0.96 -17.05
N PHE A 216 -9.06 0.15 -16.22
CA PHE A 216 -7.83 0.60 -15.56
C PHE A 216 -6.69 0.81 -16.56
N VAL A 217 -5.80 1.75 -16.24
CA VAL A 217 -4.56 1.96 -17.00
C VAL A 217 -3.46 1.02 -16.46
N PRO A 218 -2.87 0.15 -17.29
CA PRO A 218 -1.80 -0.75 -16.86
C PRO A 218 -0.60 0.04 -16.32
N SER A 219 -0.12 -0.33 -15.14
CA SER A 219 0.83 0.51 -14.40
C SER A 219 1.86 -0.25 -13.55
N LEU A 220 1.83 -1.59 -13.54
CA LEU A 220 2.85 -2.39 -12.86
C LEU A 220 4.11 -2.51 -13.73
N LEU A 221 5.28 -2.35 -13.11
CA LEU A 221 6.56 -2.52 -13.81
C LEU A 221 7.00 -3.99 -13.83
N SER A 222 7.81 -4.38 -14.82
CA SER A 222 8.33 -5.77 -14.91
C SER A 222 8.99 -6.25 -13.62
N GLY A 223 9.85 -5.43 -13.02
CA GLY A 223 10.53 -5.78 -11.77
C GLY A 223 9.60 -5.81 -10.54
N GLU A 224 8.42 -5.18 -10.61
CA GLU A 224 7.37 -5.33 -9.59
C GLU A 224 6.65 -6.67 -9.79
N LEU A 225 6.30 -7.02 -11.03
CA LEU A 225 5.66 -8.29 -11.38
C LEU A 225 6.51 -9.50 -11.01
N GLU A 226 7.81 -9.48 -11.27
CA GLU A 226 8.74 -10.52 -10.82
C GLU A 226 8.72 -10.72 -9.29
N GLN A 227 8.64 -9.62 -8.53
CA GLN A 227 8.54 -9.71 -7.07
C GLN A 227 7.17 -10.22 -6.61
N ILE A 228 6.10 -9.83 -7.29
CA ILE A 228 4.76 -10.33 -7.03
C ILE A 228 4.71 -11.85 -7.28
N ASP A 229 5.25 -12.34 -8.40
CA ASP A 229 5.33 -13.76 -8.72
C ASP A 229 6.07 -14.55 -7.63
N ASN A 230 7.20 -14.01 -7.15
CA ASN A 230 7.95 -14.62 -6.05
C ASN A 230 7.11 -14.72 -4.76
N LEU A 231 6.29 -13.71 -4.45
CA LEU A 231 5.38 -13.75 -3.30
C LEU A 231 4.22 -14.73 -3.50
N LEU A 232 3.69 -14.85 -4.73
CA LEU A 232 2.65 -15.83 -5.06
C LEU A 232 3.17 -17.26 -4.90
N VAL A 233 4.36 -17.56 -5.43
CA VAL A 233 5.00 -18.89 -5.26
C VAL A 233 5.25 -19.19 -3.79
N GLN A 234 5.76 -18.21 -3.03
CA GLN A 234 5.97 -18.38 -1.58
C GLN A 234 4.65 -18.66 -0.84
N SER A 235 3.55 -18.03 -1.25
CA SER A 235 2.22 -18.29 -0.67
C SER A 235 1.52 -19.54 -1.23
N LYS A 236 2.24 -20.37 -2.00
CA LYS A 236 1.69 -21.57 -2.67
C LYS A 236 0.51 -21.25 -3.59
N LYS A 237 0.41 -20.02 -4.08
CA LYS A 237 -0.57 -19.62 -5.09
C LYS A 237 -0.01 -19.89 -6.48
N SER A 238 -0.90 -20.26 -7.40
CA SER A 238 -0.54 -20.40 -8.81
C SER A 238 -0.17 -19.05 -9.41
N LEU A 239 0.83 -19.06 -10.28
CA LEU A 239 1.18 -17.89 -11.06
C LEU A 239 0.05 -17.53 -12.04
N PRO A 240 -0.19 -16.23 -12.28
CA PRO A 240 -1.16 -15.82 -13.27
C PRO A 240 -0.68 -16.10 -14.70
N PRO A 241 -1.60 -16.27 -15.68
CA PRO A 241 -1.24 -16.46 -17.09
C PRO A 241 -0.47 -15.28 -17.69
N ALA A 242 0.27 -15.54 -18.78
CA ALA A 242 1.07 -14.52 -19.47
C ALA A 242 0.20 -13.39 -20.06
N GLU A 243 -1.00 -13.70 -20.52
CA GLU A 243 -1.97 -12.72 -21.03
C GLU A 243 -2.33 -11.71 -19.94
N LEU A 244 -2.52 -12.20 -18.71
CA LEU A 244 -2.85 -11.33 -17.58
C LEU A 244 -1.66 -10.49 -17.14
N ARG A 245 -0.45 -11.05 -17.22
CA ARG A 245 0.79 -10.30 -17.00
C ARG A 245 0.90 -9.12 -17.97
N ASN A 246 0.66 -9.37 -19.25
CA ASN A 246 0.69 -8.32 -20.28
C ASN A 246 -0.42 -7.29 -20.06
N LYS A 247 -1.60 -7.70 -19.59
CA LYS A 247 -2.73 -6.81 -19.29
C LYS A 247 -2.39 -5.77 -18.20
N VAL A 248 -1.58 -6.13 -17.20
CA VAL A 248 -1.27 -5.25 -16.07
C VAL A 248 0.08 -4.54 -16.18
N LEU A 249 0.91 -4.97 -17.14
CA LEU A 249 2.24 -4.43 -17.41
C LEU A 249 2.12 -3.01 -17.97
N GLY A 250 2.53 -2.04 -17.17
CA GLY A 250 2.68 -0.64 -17.57
C GLY A 250 4.12 -0.27 -17.90
N SER A 251 4.32 1.00 -18.19
CA SER A 251 5.62 1.56 -18.54
C SER A 251 6.04 2.67 -17.56
N LYS A 252 7.29 3.12 -17.63
CA LYS A 252 7.74 4.22 -16.76
C LYS A 252 7.22 5.57 -17.23
N GLU A 253 6.91 5.66 -18.51
CA GLU A 253 6.47 6.85 -19.23
C GLU A 253 5.03 7.22 -18.84
N THR A 254 4.20 6.25 -18.46
CA THR A 254 2.84 6.49 -17.96
C THR A 254 2.81 6.99 -16.52
N ARG A 255 3.97 7.04 -15.83
CA ARG A 255 4.03 7.52 -14.45
C ARG A 255 3.89 9.05 -14.41
N PRO A 256 2.90 9.58 -13.66
CA PRO A 256 2.72 11.01 -13.58
C PRO A 256 3.93 11.69 -12.95
N THR A 257 4.32 12.82 -13.54
CA THR A 257 5.32 13.71 -12.97
C THR A 257 4.60 14.94 -12.44
N PRO A 258 4.47 15.07 -11.10
CA PRO A 258 3.81 16.21 -10.51
C PRO A 258 4.56 17.48 -10.90
N GLN A 259 3.83 18.47 -11.40
CA GLN A 259 4.43 19.72 -11.88
C GLN A 259 4.60 20.73 -10.74
N ALA A 260 3.65 20.77 -9.82
CA ALA A 260 3.61 21.71 -8.73
C ALA A 260 3.74 21.05 -7.36
N TRP A 261 3.35 19.78 -7.22
CA TRP A 261 3.58 19.04 -5.99
C TRP A 261 5.05 18.58 -5.88
N SER A 262 5.92 19.48 -5.44
CA SER A 262 7.36 19.23 -5.33
C SER A 262 7.69 18.06 -4.39
N ALA A 263 6.93 17.91 -3.29
CA ALA A 263 7.18 16.81 -2.34
C ALA A 263 6.95 15.43 -3.00
N GLY A 264 6.07 15.33 -4.00
CA GLY A 264 5.88 14.11 -4.78
C GLY A 264 7.16 13.61 -5.47
N MET A 265 8.09 14.52 -5.75
CA MET A 265 9.39 14.21 -6.37
C MET A 265 10.49 13.91 -5.37
N GLU A 266 10.27 14.18 -4.08
CA GLU A 266 11.18 13.84 -3.01
C GLU A 266 11.38 12.33 -2.95
N LYS A 267 12.63 11.96 -2.78
CA LYS A 267 13.02 10.56 -2.66
C LYS A 267 12.65 10.08 -1.25
N ASN A 268 12.08 8.89 -1.19
CA ASN A 268 11.62 8.34 0.08
C ASN A 268 12.76 8.18 1.08
N PRO A 269 12.52 8.51 2.35
CA PRO A 269 13.47 8.23 3.40
C PRO A 269 13.64 6.70 3.51
N ARG A 270 14.81 6.25 3.95
CA ARG A 270 15.17 4.83 3.88
C ARG A 270 14.96 4.19 5.24
N GLN A 271 14.24 3.08 5.26
CA GLN A 271 14.04 2.31 6.47
C GLN A 271 15.13 1.26 6.63
N CYS A 272 15.60 1.08 7.86
CA CYS A 272 16.54 0.02 8.20
C CYS A 272 15.84 -1.34 8.14
N ALA A 273 16.41 -2.29 7.40
CA ALA A 273 15.85 -3.64 7.28
C ALA A 273 15.98 -4.49 8.56
N PHE A 274 16.61 -3.96 9.62
CA PHE A 274 16.72 -4.63 10.92
C PHE A 274 15.87 -3.95 11.99
N CYS A 275 16.17 -2.68 12.30
CA CYS A 275 15.56 -1.97 13.42
C CYS A 275 14.36 -1.10 13.01
N GLU A 276 13.99 -1.11 11.73
CA GLU A 276 12.83 -0.41 11.18
C GLU A 276 12.83 1.12 11.36
N LYS A 277 13.89 1.69 11.91
CA LYS A 277 14.08 3.14 11.99
C LYS A 277 14.28 3.72 10.60
N VAL A 278 13.64 4.85 10.37
CA VAL A 278 13.84 5.67 9.19
C VAL A 278 15.14 6.47 9.38
N GLY A 279 16.08 6.30 8.46
CA GLY A 279 17.37 6.97 8.47
C GLY A 279 17.59 7.86 7.26
N ALA A 280 18.78 8.45 7.20
CA ALA A 280 19.20 9.31 6.10
C ALA A 280 19.13 8.57 4.76
N GLN A 281 18.98 9.33 3.66
CA GLN A 281 18.92 8.75 2.32
C GLN A 281 20.16 7.91 1.93
N THR A 282 21.32 8.24 2.50
CA THR A 282 22.62 7.64 2.22
C THR A 282 22.94 6.40 3.05
N MET A 283 21.94 5.77 3.68
CA MET A 283 22.14 4.55 4.46
C MET A 283 22.90 3.45 3.67
N PRO A 284 23.88 2.78 4.30
CA PRO A 284 24.63 1.71 3.68
C PRO A 284 23.70 0.60 3.18
N THR A 285 23.89 0.22 1.92
CA THR A 285 23.18 -0.91 1.30
C THR A 285 23.96 -2.19 1.55
N CYS A 286 23.25 -3.32 1.59
CA CYS A 286 23.91 -4.62 1.56
C CYS A 286 24.80 -4.71 0.31
N SER A 287 26.12 -4.78 0.49
CA SER A 287 27.08 -4.91 -0.62
C SER A 287 26.85 -6.14 -1.49
N GLY A 288 26.12 -7.13 -0.95
CA GLY A 288 25.77 -8.33 -1.67
C GLY A 288 24.65 -8.14 -2.70
N CYS A 289 23.43 -7.89 -2.22
CA CYS A 289 22.24 -7.83 -3.07
C CYS A 289 21.84 -6.39 -3.47
N LYS A 290 22.33 -5.37 -2.75
CA LYS A 290 21.91 -3.96 -2.87
C LYS A 290 20.41 -3.68 -2.67
N LEU A 291 19.63 -4.69 -2.25
CA LEU A 291 18.17 -4.58 -2.08
C LEU A 291 17.74 -3.98 -0.75
N VAL A 292 18.53 -4.18 0.31
CA VAL A 292 18.21 -3.73 1.68
C VAL A 292 19.23 -2.72 2.18
N ARG A 293 18.81 -1.84 3.08
CA ARG A 293 19.63 -0.83 3.75
C ARG A 293 19.63 -1.02 5.24
N TYR A 294 20.71 -0.58 5.89
CA TYR A 294 20.88 -0.65 7.33
C TYR A 294 21.31 0.71 7.86
N CYS A 295 20.99 1.02 9.12
CA CYS A 295 21.52 2.24 9.76
C CYS A 295 23.04 2.23 9.74
N ASP A 296 23.62 1.07 10.04
CA ASP A 296 25.04 0.85 10.22
C ASP A 296 25.39 -0.65 10.03
N ARG A 297 26.66 -0.97 10.25
CA ARG A 297 27.18 -2.34 10.20
C ARG A 297 26.56 -3.25 11.28
N GLN A 298 26.18 -2.72 12.44
CA GLN A 298 25.61 -3.53 13.53
C GLN A 298 24.23 -4.06 13.13
N CYS A 299 23.36 -3.19 12.61
CA CYS A 299 22.06 -3.58 12.06
C CYS A 299 22.19 -4.61 10.92
N GLN A 300 23.21 -4.47 10.06
CA GLN A 300 23.48 -5.45 8.99
C GLN A 300 23.84 -6.83 9.56
N ILE A 301 24.73 -6.88 10.55
CA ILE A 301 25.15 -8.14 11.19
C ILE A 301 23.96 -8.80 11.88
N ALA A 302 23.14 -8.02 12.60
CA ALA A 302 21.99 -8.54 13.32
C ALA A 302 20.91 -9.10 12.38
N ALA A 303 20.69 -8.48 11.21
CA ALA A 303 19.79 -8.99 10.18
C ALA A 303 20.39 -10.13 9.33
N TRP A 304 21.69 -10.41 9.40
CA TRP A 304 22.34 -11.37 8.49
C TRP A 304 21.76 -12.79 8.54
N PRO A 305 21.44 -13.37 9.71
CA PRO A 305 20.88 -14.72 9.78
C PRO A 305 19.60 -14.88 8.95
N SER A 306 18.70 -13.90 8.99
CA SER A 306 17.43 -13.90 8.25
C SER A 306 17.60 -13.40 6.80
N HIS A 307 18.52 -12.46 6.55
CA HIS A 307 18.72 -11.88 5.21
C HIS A 307 19.52 -12.79 4.26
N LYS A 308 20.48 -13.58 4.77
CA LYS A 308 21.43 -14.37 3.96
C LYS A 308 20.77 -15.26 2.88
N PRO A 309 19.69 -16.00 3.14
CA PRO A 309 19.05 -16.83 2.12
C PRO A 309 18.54 -16.01 0.93
N VAL A 310 17.90 -14.87 1.20
CA VAL A 310 17.35 -13.96 0.18
C VAL A 310 18.47 -13.25 -0.57
N CYS A 311 19.51 -12.81 0.15
CA CYS A 311 20.68 -12.14 -0.43
C CYS A 311 21.38 -13.00 -1.49
N LYS A 312 21.54 -14.31 -1.23
CA LYS A 312 22.15 -15.25 -2.18
C LYS A 312 21.32 -15.42 -3.45
N LYS A 313 19.99 -15.52 -3.31
CA LYS A 313 19.08 -15.64 -4.48
C LYS A 313 19.13 -14.38 -5.35
N ALA A 314 19.10 -13.20 -4.74
CA ALA A 314 19.14 -11.93 -5.46
C ALA A 314 20.46 -11.69 -6.23
N LYS A 315 21.59 -12.19 -5.71
CA LYS A 315 22.87 -12.12 -6.43
C LYS A 315 22.87 -12.96 -7.71
N ALA A 316 22.17 -14.09 -7.72
CA ALA A 316 22.13 -14.99 -8.86
C ALA A 316 21.29 -14.44 -10.02
N SER A 317 20.31 -13.58 -9.74
CA SER A 317 19.39 -13.00 -10.73
C SER A 317 19.87 -11.69 -11.37
N GLY A 318 21.13 -11.29 -11.16
CA GLY A 318 21.74 -10.20 -11.95
C GLY A 318 21.11 -8.81 -11.78
N ALA A 319 20.43 -8.55 -10.65
CA ALA A 319 19.89 -7.22 -10.33
C ALA A 319 21.05 -6.19 -10.21
N LYS A 320 21.38 -5.55 -11.32
CA LYS A 320 22.16 -4.31 -11.38
C LYS A 320 21.21 -3.12 -11.49
#